data_AF-A0A3A5QA88-F1
#
_entry.id   AF-A0A3A5QA88-F1
#
_cell.length_a   1.000
_cell.length_b   1.000
_cell.length_c   1.000
_cell.angle_alpha   90.00
_cell.angle_beta   90.00
_cell.angle_gamma   90.00
#
_symmetry.space_group_name_H-M   'P 1'
#
loop_
_entity.id
_entity.type
_entity.pdbx_description
1 polymer ?
#
loop_
_entity_poly.entity_id
_entity_poly.type
_entity_poly.pdbx_seq_one_letter_code
_entity_poly.pdbx_strand_id
1 'polypeptide(L)'
;MKKFMICAITLFLLLSTSVFGDTPPGNVQATFKKMYPKANGIAWSQDDGYYCANFVMNGFTKNVWFNVRGQWVMTQTDLVSLDRLSPAVYNAFVSGPYASWVVDNVTMVEFPKWQAIIVIKVGQDNVDIKYQLFYTPQGVLLKTRNVSDMYDILGPSTFLVN
;
A
#
# COMPACT_ATOMS: atom_id res chain seq x y z
N MET A 1 58.10 -33.52 25.25
CA MET A 1 56.85 -34.24 25.58
C MET A 1 55.79 -33.22 25.98
N LYS A 2 54.58 -33.39 25.45
CA LYS A 2 53.51 -32.39 25.25
C LYS A 2 53.07 -31.64 26.53
N LYS A 3 53.00 -30.31 26.48
CA LYS A 3 52.23 -29.48 27.42
C LYS A 3 50.94 -29.05 26.72
N PHE A 4 49.81 -29.46 27.29
CA PHE A 4 48.47 -29.06 26.88
C PHE A 4 48.30 -27.56 27.06
N MET A 5 47.88 -26.85 26.00
CA MET A 5 47.47 -25.46 26.10
C MET A 5 46.00 -25.38 25.70
N ILE A 6 45.16 -25.21 26.71
CA ILE A 6 43.75 -24.89 26.58
C ILE A 6 43.68 -23.39 26.25
N CYS A 7 43.23 -23.04 25.05
CA CYS A 7 42.85 -21.67 24.71
C CYS A 7 41.39 -21.70 24.25
N ALA A 8 40.54 -21.18 25.13
CA ALA A 8 39.14 -20.90 24.88
C ALA A 8 39.00 -19.71 23.93
N ILE A 9 38.29 -19.85 22.80
CA ILE A 9 37.81 -18.71 22.00
C ILE A 9 36.41 -19.03 21.45
N THR A 10 35.42 -18.64 22.26
CA THR A 10 34.13 -18.00 21.92
C THR A 10 33.36 -18.44 20.68
N LEU A 11 32.23 -19.11 20.94
CA LEU A 11 31.09 -19.31 20.06
C LEU A 11 30.47 -17.94 19.67
N PHE A 12 30.65 -17.51 18.43
CA PHE A 12 29.94 -16.36 17.86
C PHE A 12 28.49 -16.79 17.58
N LEU A 13 27.60 -16.50 18.52
CA LEU A 13 26.16 -16.67 18.34
C LEU A 13 25.72 -15.70 17.24
N LEU A 14 25.40 -16.22 16.05
CA LEU A 14 24.72 -15.45 15.02
C LEU A 14 23.35 -15.05 15.58
N LEU A 15 23.23 -13.82 16.06
CA LEU A 15 21.96 -13.16 16.29
C LEU A 15 21.29 -13.04 14.90
N SER A 16 20.52 -14.05 14.53
CA SER A 16 19.50 -13.90 13.51
C SER A 16 18.46 -12.94 14.07
N THR A 17 18.66 -11.64 13.86
CA THR A 17 17.57 -10.68 14.02
C THR A 17 16.57 -11.02 12.93
N SER A 18 15.58 -11.84 13.27
CA SER A 18 14.36 -11.91 12.51
C SER A 18 13.80 -10.50 12.47
N VAL A 19 13.81 -9.88 11.28
CA VAL A 19 13.13 -8.61 11.01
C VAL A 19 11.63 -8.89 11.17
N PHE A 20 11.18 -8.87 12.41
CA PHE A 20 9.77 -8.73 12.73
C PHE A 20 9.36 -7.36 12.21
N GLY A 21 8.29 -7.32 11.39
CA GLY A 21 7.76 -6.06 10.84
C GLY A 21 7.69 -4.99 11.93
N ASP A 22 8.17 -3.80 11.59
CA ASP A 22 8.42 -2.73 12.56
C ASP A 22 7.21 -2.51 13.45
N THR A 23 7.38 -2.75 14.76
CA THR A 23 6.34 -2.40 15.72
C THR A 23 6.20 -0.88 15.71
N PRO A 24 5.08 -0.31 15.24
CA PRO A 24 4.97 1.12 15.09
C PRO A 24 4.87 1.79 16.48
N PRO A 25 5.11 3.10 16.58
CA PRO A 25 4.94 3.86 17.82
C PRO A 25 3.55 3.70 18.45
N GLY A 26 3.47 3.76 19.79
CA GLY A 26 2.23 3.51 20.53
C GLY A 26 1.07 4.45 20.16
N ASN A 27 1.35 5.70 19.78
CA ASN A 27 0.34 6.64 19.27
C ASN A 27 -0.24 6.20 17.92
N VAL A 28 0.58 5.65 17.02
CA VAL A 28 0.12 5.08 15.74
C VAL A 28 -0.79 3.88 15.99
N GLN A 29 -0.37 2.96 16.87
CA GLN A 29 -1.18 1.80 17.24
C GLN A 29 -2.52 2.20 17.85
N ALA A 30 -2.52 3.19 18.74
CA ALA A 30 -3.73 3.68 19.40
C ALA A 30 -4.72 4.28 18.40
N THR A 31 -4.25 5.13 17.47
CA THR A 31 -5.11 5.68 16.41
C THR A 31 -5.64 4.57 15.51
N PHE A 32 -4.80 3.64 15.07
CA PHE A 32 -5.22 2.52 14.25
C PHE A 32 -6.30 1.67 14.94
N LYS A 33 -6.09 1.29 16.21
CA LYS A 33 -7.05 0.49 16.98
C LYS A 33 -8.39 1.22 17.19
N LYS A 34 -8.36 2.55 17.30
CA LYS A 34 -9.58 3.37 17.36
C LYS A 34 -10.35 3.35 16.03
N MET A 35 -9.66 3.42 14.89
CA MET A 35 -10.30 3.37 13.57
C MET A 35 -10.80 1.96 13.22
N TYR A 36 -10.03 0.94 13.56
CA TYR A 36 -10.27 -0.45 13.19
C TYR A 36 -10.22 -1.39 14.41
N PRO A 37 -11.17 -1.27 15.37
CA PRO A 37 -11.12 -2.02 16.63
C PRO A 37 -11.18 -3.53 16.45
N LYS A 38 -11.75 -4.00 15.34
CA LYS A 38 -11.91 -5.42 14.99
C LYS A 38 -10.82 -5.95 14.04
N ALA A 39 -9.88 -5.12 13.58
CA ALA A 39 -8.79 -5.60 12.76
C ALA A 39 -7.90 -6.58 13.56
N ASN A 40 -7.42 -7.60 12.87
CA ASN A 40 -6.47 -8.59 13.35
C ASN A 40 -5.44 -8.88 12.26
N GLY A 41 -4.37 -9.62 12.60
CA GLY A 41 -3.34 -10.02 11.61
C GLY A 41 -2.67 -8.84 10.90
N ILE A 42 -2.44 -7.73 11.61
CA ILE A 42 -1.91 -6.51 11.01
C ILE A 42 -0.41 -6.66 10.76
N ALA A 43 -0.02 -6.56 9.49
CA ALA A 43 1.36 -6.40 9.09
C ALA A 43 1.72 -4.91 9.08
N TRP A 44 2.78 -4.54 9.77
CA TRP A 44 3.27 -3.16 9.84
C TRP A 44 4.52 -3.00 8.98
N SER A 45 4.60 -1.86 8.30
CA SER A 45 5.77 -1.42 7.55
C SER A 45 5.93 0.10 7.66
N GLN A 46 7.07 0.61 7.20
CA GLN A 46 7.36 2.03 7.09
C GLN A 46 7.80 2.39 5.67
N ASP A 47 7.40 3.57 5.20
CA ASP A 47 7.86 4.14 3.94
C ASP A 47 7.76 5.67 3.98
N ASP A 48 8.77 6.37 3.46
CA ASP A 48 8.88 7.85 3.46
C ASP A 48 8.56 8.53 4.82
N GLY A 49 8.88 7.86 5.94
CA GLY A 49 8.58 8.36 7.29
C GLY A 49 7.12 8.19 7.74
N TYR A 50 6.30 7.49 6.97
CA TYR A 50 4.93 7.09 7.31
C TYR A 50 4.88 5.62 7.73
N TYR A 51 3.96 5.30 8.63
CA TYR A 51 3.68 3.92 9.08
C TYR A 51 2.47 3.38 8.35
N CYS A 52 2.58 2.18 7.79
CA CYS A 52 1.50 1.49 7.11
C CYS A 52 1.00 0.30 7.92
N ALA A 53 -0.30 0.24 8.17
CA ALA A 53 -0.99 -0.94 8.64
C ALA A 53 -1.64 -1.67 7.46
N ASN A 54 -1.13 -2.85 7.12
CA ASN A 54 -1.70 -3.76 6.13
C ASN A 54 -2.52 -4.85 6.82
N PHE A 55 -3.79 -5.00 6.41
CA PHE A 55 -4.71 -6.00 6.98
C PHE A 55 -5.90 -6.24 6.04
N VAL A 56 -6.65 -7.30 6.30
CA VAL A 56 -7.91 -7.59 5.59
C VAL A 56 -9.09 -7.19 6.47
N MET A 57 -10.06 -6.49 5.89
CA MET A 57 -11.32 -6.18 6.55
C MET A 57 -12.48 -6.25 5.55
N ASN A 58 -13.54 -6.97 5.93
CA ASN A 58 -14.73 -7.19 5.11
C ASN A 58 -14.40 -7.75 3.71
N GLY A 59 -13.39 -8.62 3.62
CA GLY A 59 -12.96 -9.25 2.37
C GLY A 59 -12.03 -8.39 1.50
N PHE A 60 -11.67 -7.17 1.93
CA PHE A 60 -10.78 -6.29 1.18
C PHE A 60 -9.46 -6.08 1.91
N THR A 61 -8.36 -6.14 1.17
CA THR A 61 -7.03 -5.70 1.65
C THR A 61 -7.04 -4.19 1.82
N LYS A 62 -6.53 -3.73 2.97
CA LYS A 62 -6.39 -2.31 3.28
C LYS A 62 -4.96 -1.99 3.66
N ASN A 63 -4.47 -0.85 3.17
CA ASN A 63 -3.24 -0.20 3.64
C ASN A 63 -3.62 1.15 4.25
N VAL A 64 -3.42 1.30 5.56
CA VAL A 64 -3.77 2.52 6.29
C VAL A 64 -2.50 3.19 6.76
N TRP A 65 -2.31 4.43 6.33
CA TRP A 65 -1.08 5.20 6.51
C TRP A 65 -1.25 6.25 7.61
N PHE A 66 -0.22 6.34 8.45
CA PHE A 66 -0.13 7.29 9.57
C PHE A 66 1.18 8.06 9.50
N ASN A 67 1.16 9.35 9.84
CA ASN A 67 2.38 10.10 10.06
C ASN A 67 3.01 9.80 11.43
N VAL A 68 4.22 10.32 11.68
CA VAL A 68 4.95 10.14 12.96
C VAL A 68 4.20 10.61 14.21
N ARG A 69 3.22 11.51 14.06
CA ARG A 69 2.35 11.97 15.15
C ARG A 69 1.17 11.02 15.42
N GLY A 70 1.07 9.92 14.69
CA GLY A 70 -0.03 8.96 14.81
C GLY A 70 -1.32 9.45 14.17
N GLN A 71 -1.25 10.44 13.27
CA GLN A 71 -2.43 10.95 12.56
C GLN A 71 -2.62 10.16 11.27
N TRP A 72 -3.86 9.73 11.00
CA TRP A 72 -4.22 9.11 9.73
C TRP A 72 -4.06 10.10 8.57
N VAL A 73 -3.42 9.66 7.50
CA VAL A 73 -3.15 10.49 6.31
C VAL A 73 -3.73 9.91 5.03
N MET A 74 -3.86 8.59 4.93
CA MET A 74 -4.36 7.93 3.73
C MET A 74 -4.87 6.51 4.06
N THR A 75 -5.97 6.09 3.46
CA THR A 75 -6.41 4.68 3.43
C THR A 75 -6.52 4.23 1.99
N GLN A 76 -5.97 3.06 1.70
CA GLN A 76 -6.13 2.40 0.42
C GLN A 76 -6.95 1.15 0.64
N THR A 77 -7.98 0.96 -0.17
CA THR A 77 -8.80 -0.25 -0.20
C THR A 77 -8.65 -0.88 -1.56
N ASP A 78 -8.13 -2.10 -1.57
CA ASP A 78 -8.03 -2.91 -2.78
C ASP A 78 -9.42 -3.40 -3.17
N LEU A 79 -9.99 -2.85 -4.24
CA LEU A 79 -11.30 -3.21 -4.76
C LEU A 79 -11.24 -4.35 -5.77
N VAL A 80 -10.03 -4.71 -6.24
CA VAL A 80 -9.73 -5.78 -7.21
C VAL A 80 -10.27 -5.51 -8.62
N SER A 81 -11.55 -5.17 -8.77
CA SER A 81 -12.24 -5.19 -10.05
C SER A 81 -13.24 -4.03 -10.24
N LEU A 82 -13.61 -3.82 -11.52
CA LEU A 82 -14.47 -2.70 -11.94
C LEU A 82 -15.91 -2.78 -11.40
N ASP A 83 -16.41 -3.98 -11.07
CA ASP A 83 -17.78 -4.19 -10.55
C ASP A 83 -18.00 -3.57 -9.16
N ARG A 84 -16.93 -3.12 -8.50
CA ARG A 84 -16.96 -2.38 -7.23
C ARG A 84 -17.00 -0.86 -7.42
N LEU A 85 -16.90 -0.37 -8.66
CA LEU A 85 -16.90 1.06 -8.95
C LEU A 85 -18.31 1.66 -8.92
N SER A 86 -18.37 2.97 -8.65
CA SER A 86 -19.59 3.73 -8.90
C SER A 86 -19.88 3.79 -10.41
N PRO A 87 -21.16 3.94 -10.83
CA PRO A 87 -21.50 4.10 -12.23
C PRO A 87 -20.76 5.24 -12.92
N ALA A 88 -20.47 6.34 -12.20
CA ALA A 88 -19.75 7.48 -12.75
C ALA A 88 -18.32 7.13 -13.20
N VAL A 89 -17.56 6.45 -12.33
CA VAL A 89 -16.18 6.05 -12.65
C VAL A 89 -16.16 4.91 -13.67
N TYR A 90 -17.07 3.94 -13.53
CA TYR A 90 -17.20 2.84 -14.48
C TYR A 90 -17.47 3.37 -15.90
N ASN A 91 -18.48 4.24 -16.06
CA ASN A 91 -18.85 4.81 -17.37
C ASN A 91 -17.72 5.67 -17.97
N ALA A 92 -17.01 6.45 -17.13
CA ALA A 92 -15.86 7.21 -17.57
C ALA A 92 -14.71 6.30 -18.07
N PHE A 93 -14.45 5.19 -17.36
CA PHE A 93 -13.43 4.23 -17.76
C PHE A 93 -13.77 3.55 -19.09
N VAL A 94 -14.99 2.99 -19.24
CA VAL A 94 -15.37 2.21 -20.43
C VAL A 94 -15.63 3.07 -21.68
N SER A 95 -15.76 4.39 -21.53
CA SER A 95 -15.81 5.34 -22.66
C SER A 95 -14.45 5.96 -22.98
N GLY A 96 -13.43 5.71 -22.15
CA GLY A 96 -12.11 6.30 -22.27
C GLY A 96 -11.15 5.52 -23.19
N PRO A 97 -9.95 6.06 -23.43
CA PRO A 97 -8.96 5.45 -24.34
C PRO A 97 -8.38 4.12 -23.85
N TYR A 98 -8.59 3.79 -22.57
CA TYR A 98 -8.12 2.55 -21.94
C TYR A 98 -9.23 1.50 -21.78
N ALA A 99 -10.42 1.72 -22.34
CA ALA A 99 -11.58 0.85 -22.15
C ALA A 99 -11.33 -0.61 -22.58
N SER A 100 -10.49 -0.82 -23.60
CA SER A 100 -10.14 -2.14 -24.11
C SER A 100 -8.90 -2.75 -23.43
N TRP A 101 -8.31 -2.07 -22.46
CA TRP A 101 -7.12 -2.54 -21.75
C TRP A 101 -7.52 -3.49 -20.62
N VAL A 102 -6.64 -4.44 -20.31
CA VAL A 102 -6.83 -5.39 -19.21
C VAL A 102 -6.69 -4.65 -17.90
N VAL A 103 -7.69 -4.78 -17.02
CA VAL A 103 -7.63 -4.20 -15.67
C VAL A 103 -6.90 -5.17 -14.76
N ASP A 104 -5.72 -4.75 -14.28
CA ASP A 104 -4.93 -5.53 -13.32
C ASP A 104 -5.44 -5.35 -11.90
N ASN A 105 -5.82 -4.12 -11.53
CA ASN A 105 -6.33 -3.82 -10.21
C ASN A 105 -7.16 -2.52 -10.16
N VAL A 106 -8.01 -2.39 -9.15
CA VAL A 106 -8.74 -1.17 -8.80
C VAL A 106 -8.50 -0.87 -7.32
N THR A 107 -8.07 0.35 -7.00
CA THR A 107 -7.82 0.79 -5.62
C THR A 107 -8.55 2.08 -5.33
N MET A 108 -9.31 2.13 -4.24
CA MET A 108 -9.86 3.38 -3.71
C MET A 108 -8.88 3.96 -2.67
N VAL A 109 -8.56 5.24 -2.83
CA VAL A 109 -7.64 5.98 -1.97
C VAL A 109 -8.40 7.12 -1.29
N GLU A 110 -8.49 7.06 0.02
CA GLU A 110 -9.21 8.02 0.86
C GLU A 110 -8.24 8.84 1.70
N PHE A 111 -8.55 10.11 1.93
CA PHE A 111 -7.73 11.05 2.69
C PHE A 111 -8.59 11.74 3.77
N PRO A 112 -7.98 12.27 4.85
CA PRO A 112 -8.73 12.98 5.88
C PRO A 112 -9.34 14.32 5.42
N LYS A 113 -8.77 14.95 4.39
CA LYS A 113 -9.16 16.29 3.93
C LYS A 113 -9.37 16.39 2.42
N TRP A 114 -8.63 15.60 1.65
CA TRP A 114 -8.65 15.66 0.20
C TRP A 114 -9.74 14.74 -0.36
N GLN A 115 -10.20 15.05 -1.58
CA GLN A 115 -11.13 14.19 -2.29
C GLN A 115 -10.51 12.80 -2.50
N ALA A 116 -11.32 11.75 -2.34
CA ALA A 116 -10.89 10.39 -2.65
C ALA A 116 -10.48 10.24 -4.12
N ILE A 117 -9.59 9.30 -4.40
CA ILE A 117 -9.12 8.99 -5.75
C ILE A 117 -9.37 7.50 -6.01
N ILE A 118 -9.88 7.18 -7.19
CA ILE A 118 -9.90 5.81 -7.69
C ILE A 118 -8.72 5.61 -8.62
N VAL A 119 -7.88 4.63 -8.33
CA VAL A 119 -6.76 4.25 -9.19
C VAL A 119 -7.11 2.94 -9.89
N ILE A 120 -7.20 2.98 -11.22
CA ILE A 120 -7.36 1.78 -12.04
C ILE A 120 -6.01 1.48 -12.66
N LYS A 121 -5.41 0.33 -12.33
CA LYS A 121 -4.20 -0.16 -12.98
C LYS A 121 -4.61 -0.99 -14.18
N VAL A 122 -4.08 -0.63 -15.35
CA VAL A 122 -4.34 -1.32 -16.61
C VAL A 122 -3.06 -1.75 -17.30
N GLY A 123 -3.15 -2.78 -18.13
CA GLY A 123 -2.11 -3.21 -19.05
C GLY A 123 -2.68 -3.73 -20.36
N GLN A 124 -1.80 -4.13 -21.27
CA GLN A 124 -2.19 -4.83 -22.50
C GLN A 124 -1.68 -6.27 -22.46
N ASP A 125 -2.40 -7.17 -23.10
CA ASP A 125 -1.95 -8.55 -23.23
C ASP A 125 -0.67 -8.63 -24.04
N ASN A 126 0.22 -9.55 -23.66
CA ASN A 126 1.46 -9.88 -24.36
C ASN A 126 2.51 -8.74 -24.45
N VAL A 127 2.34 -7.67 -23.68
CA VAL A 127 3.34 -6.60 -23.51
C VAL A 127 3.40 -6.14 -22.05
N ASP A 128 4.57 -5.72 -21.59
CA ASP A 128 4.77 -5.34 -20.18
C ASP A 128 4.33 -3.90 -19.86
N ILE A 129 3.61 -3.24 -20.77
CA ILE A 129 3.18 -1.86 -20.57
C ILE A 129 2.04 -1.78 -19.54
N LYS A 130 2.26 -1.03 -18.47
CA LYS A 130 1.28 -0.81 -17.40
C LYS A 130 1.06 0.69 -17.15
N TYR A 131 -0.20 1.07 -16.94
CA TYR A 131 -0.58 2.42 -16.55
C TYR A 131 -1.43 2.42 -15.28
N GLN A 132 -1.27 3.48 -14.48
CA GLN A 132 -2.26 3.88 -13.48
C GLN A 132 -3.09 5.04 -14.02
N LEU A 133 -4.41 4.91 -13.89
CA LEU A 133 -5.39 5.91 -14.26
C LEU A 133 -6.02 6.45 -12.97
N PHE A 134 -5.89 7.74 -12.72
CA PHE A 134 -6.34 8.38 -11.48
C PHE A 134 -7.66 9.12 -11.74
N TYR A 135 -8.77 8.61 -11.21
CA TYR A 135 -10.09 9.19 -11.37
C TYR A 135 -10.57 9.85 -10.07
N THR A 136 -11.32 10.94 -10.20
CA THR A 136 -12.20 11.41 -9.10
C THR A 136 -13.38 10.45 -8.93
N PRO A 137 -14.11 10.48 -7.80
CA PRO A 137 -15.31 9.67 -7.61
C PRO A 137 -16.45 10.02 -8.57
N GLN A 138 -16.38 11.17 -9.24
CA GLN A 138 -17.32 11.63 -10.27
C GLN A 138 -16.91 11.19 -11.68
N GLY A 139 -15.83 10.41 -11.83
CA GLY A 139 -15.39 9.89 -13.13
C GLY A 139 -14.52 10.85 -13.94
N VAL A 140 -13.95 11.90 -13.34
CA VAL A 140 -12.99 12.77 -14.04
C VAL A 140 -11.61 12.12 -14.01
N LEU A 141 -11.02 11.84 -15.17
CA LEU A 141 -9.63 11.37 -15.27
C LEU A 141 -8.67 12.54 -15.00
N LEU A 142 -7.99 12.50 -13.85
CA LEU A 142 -7.06 13.54 -13.40
C LEU A 142 -5.69 13.44 -14.07
N LYS A 143 -5.14 12.23 -14.12
CA LYS A 143 -3.83 11.94 -14.72
C LYS A 143 -3.70 10.46 -15.08
N THR A 144 -2.75 10.17 -15.94
CA THR A 144 -2.25 8.83 -16.19
C THR A 144 -0.76 8.77 -15.88
N ARG A 145 -0.25 7.61 -15.47
CA ARG A 145 1.17 7.40 -15.19
C ARG A 145 1.61 6.05 -15.73
N ASN A 146 2.64 6.03 -16.57
CA ASN A 146 3.30 4.78 -16.95
C ASN A 146 4.02 4.21 -15.73
N VAL A 147 3.71 2.97 -15.38
CA VAL A 147 4.24 2.28 -14.19
C VAL A 147 4.86 0.93 -14.55
N SER A 148 5.23 0.73 -15.81
CA SER A 148 5.75 -0.54 -16.33
C SER A 148 7.00 -1.00 -15.55
N ASP A 149 7.92 -0.07 -15.30
CA ASP A 149 9.20 -0.34 -14.63
C ASP A 149 9.26 0.26 -13.20
N MET A 150 8.09 0.59 -12.63
CA MET A 150 8.01 1.26 -11.33
C MET A 150 7.65 0.27 -10.22
N TYR A 151 8.34 0.41 -9.09
CA TYR A 151 7.99 -0.22 -7.83
C TYR A 151 7.28 0.79 -6.91
N ASP A 152 6.58 0.28 -5.90
CA ASP A 152 5.85 1.10 -4.92
C ASP A 152 5.00 2.22 -5.55
N ILE A 153 4.14 1.83 -6.47
CA ILE A 153 3.33 2.77 -7.27
C ILE A 153 2.10 3.29 -6.52
N LEU A 154 1.93 2.92 -5.25
CA LEU A 154 0.84 3.33 -4.40
C LEU A 154 1.32 3.88 -3.04
N GLY A 155 2.62 3.97 -2.78
CA GLY A 155 3.15 4.52 -1.54
C GLY A 155 2.93 6.03 -1.36
N PRO A 156 3.43 6.60 -0.24
CA PRO A 156 3.34 8.03 0.08
C PRO A 156 3.86 8.94 -1.03
N SER A 157 4.96 8.57 -1.69
CA SER A 157 5.54 9.29 -2.83
C SER A 157 4.55 9.58 -3.97
N THR A 158 3.49 8.78 -4.11
CA THR A 158 2.48 8.95 -5.16
C THR A 158 1.39 9.96 -4.80
N PHE A 159 1.09 10.13 -3.51
CA PHE A 159 -0.12 10.82 -3.05
C PHE A 159 0.10 11.92 -2.01
N LEU A 160 1.17 11.83 -1.22
CA LEU A 160 1.39 12.65 -0.02
C LEU A 160 2.59 13.60 -0.17
N VAL A 161 3.52 13.28 -1.08
CA VAL A 161 4.68 14.11 -1.38
C VAL A 161 4.35 14.99 -2.60
N ASN A 162 4.69 16.28 -2.51
CA ASN A 162 4.57 17.25 -3.61
C ASN A 162 5.80 17.21 -4.50
#